data_AF-A0A4Y2LYZ4-F1
#
_entry.id   AF-A0A4Y2LYZ4-F1
#
_cell.length_a   1.000
_cell.length_b   1.000
_cell.length_c   1.000
_cell.angle_alpha   90.00
_cell.angle_beta   90.00
_cell.angle_gamma   90.00
#
_symmetry.space_group_name_H-M   'P 1'
#
loop_
_entity.id
_entity.type
_entity.pdbx_description
1 polymer ?
#
loop_
_entity_poly.entity_id
_entity_poly.type
_entity_poly.pdbx_seq_one_letter_code
_entity_poly.pdbx_strand_id
1 'polypeptide(L)'
;MTAFNLQMRQYGLPLKDVIENLEVHLSGSDHFRFMWFPYTDNVIVSHATRTELQAAKETWLTKIWKIFWNYGVGYHALEFCYYVSTFVPHWVPHINKLFYYLSFSTSSSKIDRSYKIFNFECLFKQYVNEWAIPIEKTGVVLWQLREWIESTPDVYVHFPIEVRFTKADNILISPAFGRDTCYINIIMYRPYGKEVPYKRYWEAYEHLMMEAGGRPHWAKAHSVTAQTFRHMYPFFGKWCSIRQRLDPINMFMNSYMNRILS
;
A
#
# COMPACT_ATOMS: atom_id res chain seq x y z
N MET A 1 -26.61 1.97 2.14
CA MET A 1 -26.21 2.11 0.71
C MET A 1 -26.58 0.83 -0.02
N THR A 2 -27.16 0.95 -1.21
CA THR A 2 -27.46 -0.20 -2.08
C THR A 2 -26.18 -0.75 -2.72
N ALA A 3 -26.16 -2.04 -3.05
CA ALA A 3 -25.03 -2.65 -3.74
C ALA A 3 -24.91 -2.10 -5.16
N PHE A 4 -23.69 -1.76 -5.58
CA PHE A 4 -23.39 -1.21 -6.91
C PHE A 4 -22.28 -2.02 -7.61
N ASN A 5 -22.21 -1.91 -8.94
CA ASN A 5 -21.11 -2.46 -9.72
C ASN A 5 -20.02 -1.40 -9.91
N LEU A 6 -18.78 -1.86 -10.03
CA LEU A 6 -17.62 -1.05 -10.37
C LEU A 6 -16.99 -1.61 -11.64
N GLN A 7 -16.60 -0.72 -12.55
CA GLN A 7 -15.64 -1.03 -13.61
C GLN A 7 -14.25 -0.57 -13.14
N MET A 8 -13.35 -1.52 -12.91
CA MET A 8 -11.94 -1.26 -12.65
C MET A 8 -11.13 -1.42 -13.93
N ARG A 9 -10.46 -0.35 -14.36
CA ARG A 9 -9.49 -0.34 -15.46
C ARG A 9 -8.08 -0.24 -14.87
N GLN A 10 -7.17 -1.11 -15.31
CA GLN A 10 -5.78 -1.11 -14.89
C GLN A 10 -4.85 -1.11 -16.09
N TYR A 11 -3.79 -0.31 -16.05
CA TYR A 11 -2.81 -0.22 -17.13
C TYR A 11 -1.50 0.38 -16.60
N GLY A 12 -0.42 0.20 -17.37
CA GLY A 12 0.90 0.72 -17.04
C GLY A 12 1.09 2.17 -17.46
N LEU A 13 1.79 2.95 -16.62
CA LEU A 13 2.26 4.30 -16.92
C LEU A 13 3.66 4.53 -16.32
N PRO A 14 4.42 5.53 -16.79
CA PRO A 14 5.56 6.04 -16.05
C PRO A 14 5.14 6.70 -14.72
N LEU A 15 5.93 6.51 -13.66
CA LEU A 15 5.71 7.12 -12.34
C LEU A 15 5.64 8.64 -12.44
N LYS A 16 6.51 9.23 -13.29
CA LYS A 16 6.55 10.66 -13.56
C LYS A 16 5.20 11.18 -14.05
N ASP A 17 4.64 10.54 -15.07
CA ASP A 17 3.38 10.94 -15.69
C ASP A 17 2.23 10.90 -14.67
N VAL A 18 2.21 9.88 -13.80
CA VAL A 18 1.20 9.76 -12.74
C VAL A 18 1.32 10.85 -11.68
N ILE A 19 2.55 11.19 -11.26
CA ILE A 19 2.79 12.24 -10.26
C ILE A 19 2.45 13.63 -10.85
N GLU A 20 2.88 13.91 -12.08
CA GLU A 20 2.63 15.21 -12.73
C GLU A 20 1.15 15.43 -13.06
N ASN A 21 0.38 14.36 -13.28
CA ASN A 21 -1.06 14.42 -13.61
C ASN A 21 -1.95 13.89 -12.47
N LEU A 22 -1.47 13.92 -11.22
CA LEU A 22 -2.16 13.28 -10.10
C LEU A 22 -3.60 13.78 -9.91
N GLU A 23 -3.85 15.08 -10.06
CA GLU A 23 -5.19 15.66 -9.92
C GLU A 23 -6.18 15.14 -10.98
N VAL A 24 -5.71 14.96 -12.22
CA VAL A 24 -6.52 14.38 -13.31
C VAL A 24 -6.90 12.95 -12.98
N HIS A 25 -5.95 12.15 -12.45
CA HIS A 25 -6.23 10.78 -12.04
C HIS A 25 -7.23 10.70 -10.88
N LEU A 26 -7.09 11.57 -9.88
CA LEU A 26 -7.96 11.61 -8.71
C LEU A 26 -9.38 12.05 -9.04
N SER A 27 -9.54 13.01 -9.95
CA SER A 27 -10.86 13.51 -10.37
C SER A 27 -11.53 12.64 -11.44
N GLY A 28 -10.76 11.85 -12.19
CA GLY A 28 -11.25 11.05 -13.31
C GLY A 28 -11.98 9.74 -12.94
N SER A 29 -12.02 9.35 -11.66
CA SER A 29 -12.69 8.13 -11.20
C SER A 29 -13.12 8.21 -9.74
N ASP A 30 -14.13 7.43 -9.34
CA ASP A 30 -14.57 7.38 -7.94
C ASP A 30 -13.46 6.89 -7.00
N HIS A 31 -12.63 5.98 -7.48
CA HIS A 31 -11.53 5.39 -6.73
C HIS A 31 -10.28 5.29 -7.61
N PHE A 32 -9.21 5.92 -7.15
CA PHE A 32 -7.90 5.85 -7.78
C PHE A 32 -6.86 5.29 -6.81
N ARG A 33 -6.00 4.41 -7.32
CA ARG A 33 -4.78 3.94 -6.67
C ARG A 33 -3.74 3.62 -7.72
N PHE A 34 -2.48 3.54 -7.33
CA PHE A 34 -1.45 2.96 -8.16
C PHE A 34 -0.45 2.14 -7.35
N MET A 35 0.25 1.25 -8.04
CA MET A 35 1.35 0.47 -7.47
C MET A 35 2.60 0.78 -8.27
N TRP A 36 3.64 1.24 -7.59
CA TRP A 36 4.94 1.43 -8.20
C TRP A 36 5.81 0.19 -8.01
N PHE A 37 6.54 -0.19 -9.07
CA PHE A 37 7.47 -1.30 -9.08
C PHE A 37 8.90 -0.75 -8.92
N PRO A 38 9.53 -0.93 -7.75
CA PRO A 38 10.91 -0.49 -7.53
C PRO A 38 11.86 -1.02 -8.62
N TYR A 39 12.92 -0.26 -8.89
CA TYR A 39 13.90 -0.52 -9.97
C TYR A 39 13.36 -0.35 -11.40
N THR A 40 12.13 0.15 -11.54
CA THR A 40 11.55 0.57 -12.81
C THR A 40 10.94 1.95 -12.68
N ASP A 41 10.76 2.62 -13.82
CA ASP A 41 9.91 3.80 -13.90
C ASP A 41 8.41 3.46 -13.96
N ASN A 42 8.05 2.18 -13.91
CA ASN A 42 6.70 1.74 -14.23
C ASN A 42 5.79 1.65 -13.00
N VAL A 43 4.56 2.13 -13.18
CA VAL A 43 3.47 1.99 -12.22
C VAL A 43 2.28 1.33 -12.87
N ILE A 44 1.48 0.62 -12.08
CA ILE A 44 0.17 0.13 -12.48
C ILE A 44 -0.88 1.01 -11.83
N VAL A 45 -1.54 1.84 -12.65
CA VAL A 45 -2.68 2.64 -12.21
C VAL A 45 -3.93 1.78 -12.19
N SER A 46 -4.84 2.08 -11.26
CA SER A 46 -6.15 1.45 -11.16
C SER A 46 -7.22 2.51 -10.96
N HIS A 47 -8.11 2.64 -11.93
CA HIS A 47 -9.28 3.50 -11.88
C HIS A 47 -10.52 2.63 -11.71
N ALA A 48 -11.27 2.80 -10.63
CA ALA A 48 -12.56 2.15 -10.44
C ALA A 48 -13.67 3.18 -10.35
N THR A 49 -14.67 3.03 -11.22
CA THR A 49 -15.83 3.93 -11.33
C THR A 49 -17.11 3.11 -11.27
N ARG A 50 -18.15 3.65 -10.62
CA ARG A 50 -19.49 3.07 -10.62
C ARG A 50 -20.01 2.92 -12.04
N THR A 51 -20.72 1.82 -12.28
CA THR A 51 -21.26 1.50 -13.60
C THR A 51 -22.55 0.71 -13.49
N GLU A 52 -23.42 0.86 -14.48
CA GLU A 52 -24.61 0.03 -14.67
C GLU A 52 -24.32 -1.23 -15.49
N LEU A 53 -23.11 -1.34 -16.05
CA LEU A 53 -22.67 -2.52 -16.79
C LEU A 53 -22.65 -3.76 -15.88
N GLN A 54 -22.97 -4.91 -16.47
CA GLN A 54 -22.94 -6.19 -15.79
C GLN A 54 -21.60 -6.90 -16.00
N ALA A 55 -21.21 -7.70 -15.01
CA ALA A 55 -20.04 -8.56 -15.12
C ALA A 55 -20.22 -9.53 -16.31
N ALA A 56 -19.18 -9.65 -17.14
CA ALA A 56 -19.17 -10.66 -18.19
C ALA A 56 -19.23 -12.05 -17.55
N LYS A 57 -19.99 -12.97 -18.18
CA LYS A 57 -19.99 -14.37 -17.76
C LYS A 57 -18.61 -14.96 -18.02
N GLU A 58 -17.99 -15.50 -16.97
CA GLU A 58 -16.72 -16.23 -17.12
C GLU A 58 -16.97 -17.61 -17.74
N THR A 59 -16.07 -18.01 -18.63
CA THR A 59 -16.07 -19.36 -19.19
C THR A 59 -15.13 -20.25 -18.38
N TRP A 60 -15.28 -21.57 -18.50
CA TRP A 60 -14.40 -22.51 -17.82
C TRP A 60 -12.93 -22.34 -18.23
N LEU A 61 -12.66 -22.06 -19.52
CA LEU A 61 -11.33 -21.78 -20.04
C LEU A 61 -10.71 -20.52 -19.43
N THR A 62 -11.46 -19.41 -19.38
CA THR A 62 -10.95 -18.17 -18.78
C THR A 62 -10.71 -18.32 -17.29
N LYS A 63 -11.51 -19.14 -16.60
CA LYS A 63 -11.30 -19.47 -15.19
C LYS A 63 -10.01 -20.25 -14.96
N ILE A 64 -9.75 -21.30 -15.74
CA ILE A 64 -8.50 -22.09 -15.64
C ILE A 64 -7.29 -21.20 -15.93
N TRP A 65 -7.37 -20.39 -16.99
CA TRP A 65 -6.32 -19.45 -17.35
C TRP A 65 -6.01 -18.47 -16.22
N LYS A 66 -7.04 -17.88 -15.60
CA LYS A 66 -6.89 -17.00 -14.44
C LYS A 66 -6.27 -17.71 -13.24
N ILE A 67 -6.66 -18.95 -12.95
CA ILE A 67 -6.08 -19.73 -11.85
C ILE A 67 -4.59 -19.96 -12.10
N PHE A 68 -4.21 -20.36 -13.30
CA PHE A 68 -2.80 -20.57 -13.65
C PHE A 68 -1.98 -19.29 -13.47
N TRP A 69 -2.45 -18.16 -14.00
CA TRP A 69 -1.73 -16.90 -13.87
C TRP A 69 -1.70 -16.36 -12.45
N ASN A 70 -2.81 -16.44 -11.71
CA ASN A 70 -2.89 -15.87 -10.36
C ASN A 70 -2.11 -16.71 -9.34
N TYR A 71 -2.31 -18.03 -9.33
CA TYR A 71 -1.71 -18.90 -8.32
C TYR A 71 -0.39 -19.52 -8.78
N GLY A 72 -0.31 -19.95 -10.03
CA GLY A 72 0.92 -20.54 -10.58
C GLY A 72 2.02 -19.51 -10.72
N VAL A 73 1.77 -18.45 -11.49
CA VAL A 73 2.77 -17.39 -11.76
C VAL A 73 2.77 -16.33 -10.66
N GLY A 74 1.62 -15.72 -10.40
CA GLY A 74 1.46 -14.58 -9.50
C GLY A 74 1.71 -14.88 -8.02
N TYR A 75 1.63 -16.16 -7.63
CA TYR A 75 1.91 -16.60 -6.26
C TYR A 75 3.10 -17.55 -6.18
N HIS A 76 2.96 -18.81 -6.61
CA HIS A 76 3.96 -19.85 -6.34
C HIS A 76 5.32 -19.59 -7.01
N ALA A 77 5.33 -19.24 -8.30
CA ALA A 77 6.58 -18.96 -9.01
C ALA A 77 7.28 -17.72 -8.43
N LEU A 78 6.52 -16.66 -8.17
CA LEU A 78 7.06 -15.44 -7.57
C LEU A 78 7.59 -15.68 -6.15
N GLU A 79 6.85 -16.41 -5.31
CA GLU A 79 7.29 -16.77 -3.96
C GLU A 79 8.59 -17.57 -4.00
N PHE A 80 8.71 -18.51 -4.93
CA PHE A 80 9.94 -19.28 -5.13
C PHE A 80 11.11 -18.39 -5.59
N CYS A 81 10.88 -17.48 -6.54
CA CYS A 81 11.90 -16.52 -6.97
C CYS A 81 12.41 -15.66 -5.81
N TYR A 82 11.50 -15.16 -4.95
CA TYR A 82 11.89 -14.42 -3.75
C TYR A 82 12.56 -15.28 -2.69
N TYR A 83 12.18 -16.56 -2.58
CA TYR A 83 12.90 -17.48 -1.72
C TYR A 83 14.36 -17.62 -2.18
N VAL A 84 14.59 -17.83 -3.47
CA VAL A 84 15.95 -17.91 -4.04
C VAL A 84 16.72 -16.60 -3.83
N SER A 85 16.05 -15.45 -3.99
CA SER A 85 16.70 -14.15 -3.76
C SER A 85 17.12 -13.93 -2.30
N THR A 86 16.61 -14.70 -1.33
CA THR A 86 17.14 -14.64 0.05
C THR A 86 18.58 -15.18 0.17
N PHE A 87 19.07 -15.94 -0.82
CA PHE A 87 20.46 -16.40 -0.90
C PHE A 87 21.30 -15.53 -1.83
N VAL A 88 20.66 -14.87 -2.80
CA VAL A 88 21.29 -13.99 -3.79
C VAL A 88 20.48 -12.69 -3.90
N PRO A 89 20.60 -11.76 -2.93
CA PRO A 89 19.70 -10.60 -2.80
C PRO A 89 19.67 -9.67 -4.01
N HIS A 90 20.79 -9.55 -4.72
CA HIS A 90 20.89 -8.71 -5.91
C HIS A 90 20.05 -9.20 -7.11
N TRP A 91 19.35 -10.33 -7.01
CA TRP A 91 18.37 -10.77 -8.00
C TRP A 91 17.01 -10.10 -7.85
N VAL A 92 16.68 -9.53 -6.69
CA VAL A 92 15.37 -8.88 -6.45
C VAL A 92 15.01 -7.83 -7.52
N PRO A 93 15.92 -6.92 -7.95
CA PRO A 93 15.61 -5.98 -9.02
C PRO A 93 15.19 -6.66 -10.33
N HIS A 94 15.85 -7.76 -10.70
CA HIS A 94 15.54 -8.50 -11.92
C HIS A 94 14.20 -9.25 -11.79
N ILE A 95 13.91 -9.81 -10.62
CA ILE A 95 12.63 -10.46 -10.33
C ILE A 95 11.49 -9.45 -10.46
N ASN A 96 11.60 -8.28 -9.83
CA ASN A 96 10.57 -7.24 -9.89
C ASN A 96 10.33 -6.76 -11.33
N LYS A 97 11.40 -6.50 -12.09
CA LYS A 97 11.35 -6.10 -13.51
C LYS A 97 10.64 -7.17 -14.35
N LEU A 98 11.09 -8.41 -14.26
CA LEU A 98 10.53 -9.51 -15.02
C LEU A 98 9.04 -9.71 -14.70
N PHE A 99 8.68 -9.67 -13.41
CA PHE A 99 7.30 -9.84 -12.98
C PHE A 99 6.39 -8.72 -13.48
N TYR A 100 6.86 -7.47 -13.46
CA TYR A 100 6.15 -6.34 -14.07
C TYR A 100 5.83 -6.62 -15.55
N TYR A 101 6.85 -6.95 -16.34
CA TYR A 101 6.65 -7.15 -17.79
C TYR A 101 5.83 -8.41 -18.10
N LEU A 102 5.96 -9.46 -17.31
CA LEU A 102 5.22 -10.70 -17.53
C LEU A 102 3.73 -10.55 -17.18
N SER A 103 3.40 -9.83 -16.10
CA SER A 103 2.05 -9.83 -15.53
C SER A 103 1.27 -8.54 -15.77
N PHE A 104 1.94 -7.42 -16.08
CA PHE A 104 1.29 -6.10 -16.12
C PHE A 104 1.61 -5.24 -17.35
N SER A 105 2.26 -5.80 -18.38
CA SER A 105 2.49 -5.09 -19.66
C SER A 105 1.21 -4.77 -20.44
N THR A 106 0.09 -5.43 -20.13
CA THR A 106 -1.16 -5.28 -20.87
C THR A 106 -2.22 -4.65 -19.99
N SER A 107 -2.98 -3.72 -20.58
CA SER A 107 -4.15 -3.13 -19.91
C SER A 107 -5.22 -4.19 -19.63
N SER A 108 -5.86 -4.10 -18.47
CA SER A 108 -6.98 -4.97 -18.10
C SER A 108 -8.19 -4.15 -17.66
N SER A 109 -9.39 -4.72 -17.80
CA SER A 109 -10.63 -4.14 -17.33
C SER A 109 -11.49 -5.24 -16.71
N LYS A 110 -12.01 -5.00 -15.50
CA LYS A 110 -12.90 -5.91 -14.78
C LYS A 110 -14.15 -5.16 -14.32
N ILE A 111 -15.31 -5.73 -14.58
CA ILE A 111 -16.60 -5.24 -14.07
C ILE A 111 -17.16 -6.29 -13.12
N ASP A 112 -17.50 -5.88 -11.90
CA ASP A 112 -18.15 -6.76 -10.92
C ASP A 112 -18.82 -5.93 -9.81
N ARG A 113 -19.50 -6.62 -8.89
CA ARG A 113 -19.99 -6.04 -7.64
C ARG A 113 -18.83 -5.40 -6.86
N SER A 114 -19.07 -4.24 -6.27
CA SER A 114 -18.02 -3.43 -5.63
C SER A 114 -17.10 -4.20 -4.68
N TYR A 115 -17.65 -5.03 -3.80
CA TYR A 115 -16.85 -5.83 -2.85
C TYR A 115 -15.91 -6.83 -3.54
N LYS A 116 -16.26 -7.35 -4.72
CA LYS A 116 -15.41 -8.26 -5.51
C LYS A 116 -14.34 -7.52 -6.34
N ILE A 117 -14.50 -6.21 -6.51
CA ILE A 117 -13.48 -5.35 -7.12
C ILE A 117 -12.47 -4.89 -6.06
N PHE A 118 -12.92 -4.59 -4.84
CA PHE A 118 -12.04 -4.14 -3.77
C PHE A 118 -11.24 -5.28 -3.10
N ASN A 119 -11.84 -6.46 -2.96
CA ASN A 119 -11.19 -7.56 -2.26
C ASN A 119 -10.25 -8.35 -3.16
N PHE A 120 -9.13 -8.79 -2.59
CA PHE A 120 -8.18 -9.70 -3.21
C PHE A 120 -7.58 -10.63 -2.15
N GLU A 121 -7.02 -11.75 -2.58
CA GLU A 121 -6.39 -12.72 -1.69
C GLU A 121 -4.96 -12.29 -1.37
N CYS A 122 -4.68 -12.06 -0.09
CA CYS A 122 -3.33 -11.76 0.40
C CYS A 122 -2.58 -13.06 0.69
N LEU A 123 -2.13 -13.75 -0.36
CA LEU A 123 -1.53 -15.08 -0.24
C LEU A 123 -0.14 -15.06 0.43
N PHE A 124 0.63 -13.99 0.21
CA PHE A 124 2.00 -13.89 0.70
C PHE A 124 2.06 -13.49 2.19
N LYS A 125 2.92 -14.18 2.94
CA LYS A 125 3.40 -13.66 4.23
C LYS A 125 4.33 -12.48 3.97
N GLN A 126 4.14 -11.39 4.71
CA GLN A 126 4.86 -10.15 4.46
C GLN A 126 4.99 -9.31 5.74
N TYR A 127 6.11 -8.60 5.86
CA TYR A 127 6.19 -7.43 6.72
C TYR A 127 5.55 -6.26 5.96
N VAL A 128 4.75 -5.45 6.66
CA VAL A 128 4.00 -4.34 6.05
C VAL A 128 4.10 -3.09 6.92
N ASN A 129 4.46 -1.98 6.28
CA ASN A 129 4.53 -0.65 6.89
C ASN A 129 3.80 0.35 5.98
N GLU A 130 2.97 1.21 6.55
CA GLU A 130 2.20 2.19 5.81
C GLU A 130 2.03 3.47 6.61
N TRP A 131 2.21 4.60 5.95
CA TRP A 131 2.04 5.93 6.51
C TRP A 131 1.17 6.78 5.61
N ALA A 132 0.51 7.75 6.24
CA ALA A 132 -0.42 8.67 5.63
C ALA A 132 0.13 10.10 5.70
N ILE A 133 0.43 10.69 4.56
CA ILE A 133 1.01 12.03 4.39
C ILE A 133 -0.02 12.99 3.77
N PRO A 134 0.14 14.32 3.92
CA PRO A 134 -0.62 15.27 3.13
C PRO A 134 -0.51 14.97 1.63
N ILE A 135 -1.62 15.04 0.90
CA ILE A 135 -1.68 14.62 -0.50
C ILE A 135 -0.70 15.39 -1.41
N GLU A 136 -0.42 16.65 -1.10
CA GLU A 136 0.53 17.50 -1.81
C GLU A 136 1.99 17.05 -1.66
N LYS A 137 2.30 16.20 -0.68
CA LYS A 137 3.65 15.65 -0.46
C LYS A 137 3.90 14.35 -1.21
N THR A 138 2.89 13.79 -1.90
CA THR A 138 2.97 12.50 -2.60
C THR A 138 4.18 12.40 -3.53
N GLY A 139 4.34 13.36 -4.44
CA GLY A 139 5.42 13.34 -5.43
C GLY A 139 6.80 13.39 -4.78
N VAL A 140 7.02 14.36 -3.88
CA VAL A 140 8.30 14.55 -3.19
C VAL A 140 8.74 13.30 -2.45
N VAL A 141 7.83 12.69 -1.67
CA VAL A 141 8.16 11.49 -0.89
C VAL A 141 8.47 10.29 -1.80
N LEU A 142 7.73 10.09 -2.88
CA LEU A 142 8.00 9.00 -3.82
C LEU A 142 9.35 9.16 -4.54
N TRP A 143 9.71 10.39 -4.92
CA TRP A 143 11.01 10.66 -5.53
C TRP A 143 12.17 10.45 -4.56
N GLN A 144 12.06 10.94 -3.33
CA GLN A 144 13.09 10.72 -2.31
C GLN A 144 13.23 9.24 -1.95
N LEU A 145 12.10 8.51 -1.86
CA LEU A 145 12.11 7.07 -1.61
C LEU A 145 12.80 6.32 -2.76
N ARG A 146 12.53 6.72 -4.00
CA ARG A 146 13.22 6.17 -5.18
C ARG A 146 14.71 6.42 -5.14
N GLU A 147 15.11 7.67 -4.95
CA GLU A 147 16.52 8.04 -4.87
C GLU A 147 17.23 7.24 -3.77
N TRP A 148 16.60 7.07 -2.61
CA TRP A 148 17.14 6.26 -1.52
C TRP A 148 17.30 4.78 -1.92
N ILE A 149 16.30 4.18 -2.56
CA ILE A 149 16.35 2.77 -3.01
C ILE A 149 17.46 2.57 -4.06
N GLU A 150 17.64 3.52 -4.97
CA GLU A 150 18.62 3.42 -6.06
C GLU A 150 20.06 3.71 -5.60
N SER A 151 20.22 4.59 -4.61
CA SER A 151 21.55 5.01 -4.10
C SER A 151 22.06 4.17 -2.93
N THR A 152 21.21 3.36 -2.28
CA THR A 152 21.60 2.57 -1.11
C THR A 152 22.10 1.18 -1.52
N PRO A 153 23.41 0.89 -1.42
CA PRO A 153 23.93 -0.43 -1.70
C PRO A 153 23.46 -1.46 -0.65
N ASP A 154 23.39 -2.72 -1.09
CA ASP A 154 23.07 -3.88 -0.27
C ASP A 154 21.69 -3.86 0.42
N VAL A 155 20.78 -3.01 -0.06
CA VAL A 155 19.36 -3.01 0.33
C VAL A 155 18.51 -3.31 -0.88
N TYR A 156 17.76 -4.41 -0.81
CA TYR A 156 16.92 -4.88 -1.90
C TYR A 156 15.47 -4.92 -1.47
N VAL A 157 14.61 -4.18 -2.16
CA VAL A 157 13.19 -4.00 -1.81
C VAL A 157 12.28 -4.80 -2.73
N HIS A 158 11.29 -5.45 -2.16
CA HIS A 158 10.27 -6.16 -2.94
C HIS A 158 9.24 -5.17 -3.51
N PHE A 159 8.59 -5.55 -4.63
CA PHE A 159 7.40 -4.82 -5.09
C PHE A 159 6.19 -5.27 -4.26
N PRO A 160 5.06 -4.54 -4.29
CA PRO A 160 4.92 -3.17 -4.78
C PRO A 160 5.11 -2.14 -3.67
N ILE A 161 5.32 -0.90 -4.09
CA ILE A 161 5.02 0.27 -3.26
C ILE A 161 3.60 0.71 -3.64
N GLU A 162 2.64 0.53 -2.75
CA GLU A 162 1.22 0.80 -3.03
C GLU A 162 0.84 2.20 -2.58
N VAL A 163 0.17 2.96 -3.44
CA VAL A 163 -0.22 4.33 -3.18
C VAL A 163 -1.73 4.49 -3.31
N ARG A 164 -2.36 5.01 -2.26
CA ARG A 164 -3.83 5.15 -2.14
C ARG A 164 -4.18 6.51 -1.56
N PHE A 165 -5.42 6.96 -1.79
CA PHE A 165 -5.85 8.30 -1.42
C PHE A 165 -7.18 8.26 -0.68
N THR A 166 -7.33 9.16 0.30
CA THR A 166 -8.63 9.41 0.94
C THR A 166 -8.84 10.90 1.14
N LYS A 167 -10.11 11.31 1.15
CA LYS A 167 -10.50 12.66 1.56
C LYS A 167 -10.30 12.87 3.06
N ALA A 168 -10.20 14.14 3.45
CA ALA A 168 -10.20 14.55 4.84
C ALA A 168 -11.41 14.02 5.61
N ASP A 169 -11.21 13.71 6.88
CA ASP A 169 -12.28 13.40 7.82
C ASP A 169 -12.19 14.23 9.12
N ASN A 170 -13.15 14.02 10.01
CA ASN A 170 -13.24 14.67 11.32
C ASN A 170 -13.11 13.67 12.49
N ILE A 171 -12.50 12.50 12.26
CA ILE A 171 -12.33 11.46 13.28
C ILE A 171 -11.06 11.75 14.09
N LEU A 172 -11.18 11.88 15.42
CA LEU A 172 -10.16 12.47 16.32
C LEU A 172 -8.71 11.98 16.11
N ILE A 173 -8.53 10.70 15.80
CA ILE A 173 -7.20 10.08 15.60
C ILE A 173 -7.07 9.40 14.24
N SER A 174 -7.89 9.77 13.26
CA SER A 174 -7.71 9.27 11.90
C SER A 174 -6.46 9.88 11.26
N PRO A 175 -5.63 9.09 10.55
CA PRO A 175 -4.52 9.64 9.78
C PRO A 175 -4.96 10.74 8.80
N ALA A 176 -6.20 10.69 8.31
CA ALA A 176 -6.81 11.69 7.42
C ALA A 176 -7.55 12.85 8.12
N PHE A 177 -7.40 12.99 9.44
CA PHE A 177 -8.04 14.08 10.17
C PHE A 177 -7.61 15.45 9.64
N GLY A 178 -8.59 16.21 9.16
CA GLY A 178 -8.43 17.61 8.72
C GLY A 178 -7.65 17.82 7.42
N ARG A 179 -7.30 16.76 6.67
CA ARG A 179 -6.54 16.89 5.41
C ARG A 179 -6.79 15.74 4.43
N ASP A 180 -6.82 16.07 3.14
CA ASP A 180 -6.74 15.05 2.08
C ASP A 180 -5.38 14.34 2.19
N THR A 181 -5.40 13.02 2.08
CA THR A 181 -4.30 12.18 2.54
C THR A 181 -3.91 11.15 1.52
N CYS A 182 -2.61 11.01 1.30
CA CYS A 182 -1.99 9.94 0.54
C CYS A 182 -1.42 8.89 1.51
N TYR A 183 -1.80 7.63 1.32
CA TYR A 183 -1.24 6.48 2.00
C TYR A 183 -0.21 5.82 1.08
N ILE A 184 0.99 5.61 1.58
CA ILE A 184 2.07 4.91 0.86
C ILE A 184 2.40 3.66 1.67
N ASN A 185 2.19 2.49 1.12
CA ASN A 185 2.48 1.20 1.74
C ASN A 185 3.73 0.58 1.13
N ILE A 186 4.61 0.08 1.98
CA ILE A 186 5.78 -0.69 1.58
C ILE A 186 5.71 -2.09 2.16
N ILE A 187 6.19 -3.06 1.39
CA ILE A 187 6.19 -4.46 1.80
C ILE A 187 7.55 -5.10 1.68
N MET A 188 7.79 -6.08 2.55
CA MET A 188 8.89 -7.02 2.43
C MET A 188 8.34 -8.43 2.57
N TYR A 189 8.24 -9.13 1.44
CA TYR A 189 7.82 -10.53 1.43
C TYR A 189 8.70 -11.44 2.29
N ARG A 190 8.03 -12.39 2.94
CA ARG A 190 8.61 -13.45 3.75
C ARG A 190 8.33 -14.78 3.06
N PRO A 191 9.07 -15.11 1.98
CA PRO A 191 8.78 -16.28 1.17
C PRO A 191 8.88 -17.54 2.03
N TYR A 192 7.83 -18.37 2.01
CA TYR A 192 7.68 -19.54 2.89
C TYR A 192 7.84 -19.23 4.40
N GLY A 193 7.58 -17.98 4.81
CA GLY A 193 7.71 -17.52 6.19
C GLY A 193 9.14 -17.14 6.62
N LYS A 194 10.14 -17.27 5.75
CA LYS A 194 11.53 -16.92 6.04
C LYS A 194 11.65 -15.43 6.38
N GLU A 195 12.41 -15.12 7.42
CA GLU A 195 12.71 -13.73 7.76
C GLU A 195 13.67 -13.13 6.75
N VAL A 196 13.49 -11.85 6.45
CA VAL A 196 14.29 -11.08 5.49
C VAL A 196 14.71 -9.77 6.14
N PRO A 197 15.88 -9.20 5.79
CA PRO A 197 16.28 -7.90 6.31
C PRO A 197 15.36 -6.81 5.76
N TYR A 198 14.71 -6.04 6.65
CA TYR A 198 13.81 -4.94 6.27
C TYR A 198 14.06 -3.63 7.02
N LYS A 199 14.78 -3.68 8.15
CA LYS A 199 14.86 -2.56 9.11
C LYS A 199 15.46 -1.29 8.52
N ARG A 200 16.59 -1.39 7.81
CA ARG A 200 17.24 -0.22 7.16
C ARG A 200 16.31 0.47 6.16
N TYR A 201 15.56 -0.31 5.38
CA TYR A 201 14.57 0.23 4.45
C TYR A 201 13.43 0.92 5.19
N TRP A 202 12.90 0.29 6.23
CA TRP A 202 11.81 0.86 7.02
C TRP A 202 12.22 2.10 7.80
N GLU A 203 13.42 2.14 8.35
CA GLU A 203 13.95 3.32 9.06
C GLU A 203 14.03 4.53 8.12
N ALA A 204 14.59 4.34 6.92
CA ALA A 204 14.66 5.41 5.92
C ALA A 204 13.27 5.84 5.44
N TYR A 205 12.39 4.88 5.17
CA TYR A 205 11.01 5.15 4.79
C TYR A 205 10.25 5.90 5.90
N GLU A 206 10.31 5.45 7.16
CA GLU A 206 9.65 6.12 8.29
C GLU A 206 10.19 7.53 8.48
N HIS A 207 11.50 7.75 8.30
CA HIS A 207 12.11 9.08 8.34
C HIS A 207 11.48 10.02 7.31
N LEU A 208 11.44 9.63 6.03
CA LEU A 208 10.82 10.41 4.95
C LEU A 208 9.35 10.71 5.25
N MET A 209 8.62 9.73 5.77
CA MET A 209 7.21 9.90 6.14
C MET A 209 7.02 10.88 7.29
N MET A 210 7.88 10.83 8.32
CA MET A 210 7.83 11.78 9.43
C MET A 210 8.17 13.21 8.98
N GLU A 211 9.20 13.40 8.14
CA GLU A 211 9.57 14.70 7.58
C GLU A 211 8.45 15.31 6.72
N ALA A 212 7.68 14.47 6.03
CA ALA A 212 6.50 14.89 5.28
C ALA A 212 5.27 15.21 6.16
N GLY A 213 5.40 15.18 7.50
CA GLY A 213 4.29 15.37 8.44
C GLY A 213 3.31 14.20 8.43
N GLY A 214 3.82 12.99 8.15
CA GLY A 214 3.05 11.76 8.05
C GLY A 214 2.54 11.24 9.38
N ARG A 215 1.54 10.37 9.28
CA ARG A 215 0.91 9.66 10.40
C ARG A 215 0.90 8.17 10.09
N PRO A 216 1.41 7.28 10.96
CA PRO A 216 1.44 5.85 10.67
C PRO A 216 0.02 5.28 10.60
N HIS A 217 -0.16 4.26 9.75
CA HIS A 217 -1.41 3.51 9.70
C HIS A 217 -1.53 2.59 10.92
N TRP A 218 -2.58 2.76 11.73
CA TRP A 218 -2.78 2.05 13.01
C TRP A 218 -2.69 0.53 12.96
N ALA A 219 -3.07 -0.09 11.83
CA ALA A 219 -3.01 -1.54 11.64
C ALA A 219 -1.64 -2.07 11.15
N LYS A 220 -0.65 -1.21 10.91
CA LYS A 220 0.66 -1.58 10.37
C LYS A 220 1.76 -1.33 11.39
N ALA A 221 2.94 -1.86 11.11
CA ALA A 221 4.08 -1.68 11.99
C ALA A 221 4.56 -0.22 11.97
N HIS A 222 4.88 0.31 13.15
CA HIS A 222 5.51 1.61 13.32
C HIS A 222 6.11 1.71 14.73
N SER A 223 7.11 2.57 14.90
CA SER A 223 7.85 2.80 16.16
C SER A 223 7.36 4.00 16.99
N VAL A 224 6.40 4.77 16.48
CA VAL A 224 5.86 6.02 17.09
C VAL A 224 5.28 5.81 18.50
N THR A 225 5.61 6.71 19.44
CA THR A 225 5.17 6.69 20.85
C THR A 225 4.00 7.67 21.10
N ALA A 226 3.40 7.58 22.30
CA ALA A 226 2.36 8.52 22.73
C ALA A 226 2.80 9.98 22.68
N GLN A 227 4.05 10.27 23.07
CA GLN A 227 4.61 11.62 23.00
C GLN A 227 4.58 12.16 21.57
N THR A 228 5.07 11.38 20.61
CA THR A 228 5.05 11.78 19.20
C THR A 228 3.61 11.91 18.68
N PHE A 229 2.70 11.02 19.08
CA PHE A 229 1.29 11.12 18.67
C PHE A 229 0.56 12.35 19.19
N ARG A 230 0.92 12.84 20.40
CA ARG A 230 0.41 14.13 20.91
C ARG A 230 0.73 15.30 19.97
N HIS A 231 1.87 15.25 19.28
CA HIS A 231 2.26 16.25 18.29
C HIS A 231 1.58 16.02 16.93
N MET A 232 1.37 14.77 16.52
CA MET A 232 0.76 14.43 15.22
C MET A 232 -0.76 14.69 15.17
N TYR A 233 -1.45 14.57 16.30
CA TYR A 233 -2.91 14.60 16.39
C TYR A 233 -3.40 15.66 17.41
N PRO A 234 -4.05 16.75 16.95
CA PRO A 234 -4.52 17.81 17.83
C PRO A 234 -5.49 17.34 18.94
N PHE A 235 -6.26 16.28 18.67
CA PHE A 235 -7.26 15.75 19.60
C PHE A 235 -6.79 14.50 20.35
N PHE A 236 -5.49 14.18 20.31
CA PHE A 236 -4.96 12.98 20.96
C PHE A 236 -5.28 12.91 22.45
N GLY A 237 -5.07 14.02 23.18
CA GLY A 237 -5.39 14.10 24.61
C GLY A 237 -6.86 13.85 24.89
N LYS A 238 -7.77 14.47 24.12
CA LYS A 238 -9.22 14.27 24.23
C LYS A 238 -9.60 12.81 23.99
N TRP A 239 -9.02 12.17 22.98
CA TRP A 239 -9.24 10.76 22.70
C TRP A 239 -8.77 9.87 23.86
N CYS A 240 -7.58 10.13 24.40
CA CYS A 240 -7.05 9.40 25.56
C CYS A 240 -7.98 9.53 26.78
N SER A 241 -8.51 10.72 27.06
CA SER A 241 -9.48 10.94 28.15
C SER A 241 -10.81 10.19 27.91
N ILE A 242 -11.27 10.06 26.67
CA ILE A 242 -12.45 9.24 26.34
C ILE A 242 -12.14 7.76 26.62
N ARG A 243 -11.00 7.26 26.13
CA ARG A 243 -10.57 5.87 26.32
C ARG A 243 -10.43 5.50 27.80
N GLN A 244 -9.89 6.40 28.62
CA GLN A 244 -9.74 6.18 30.06
C GLN A 244 -11.10 6.13 30.77
N ARG A 245 -12.09 6.94 30.35
CA ARG A 245 -13.45 6.90 30.91
C ARG A 245 -14.21 5.62 30.54
N LEU A 246 -13.98 5.08 29.33
CA LEU A 246 -14.65 3.87 28.85
C LEU A 246 -13.99 2.57 29.33
N ASP A 247 -12.70 2.61 29.66
CA ASP A 247 -11.94 1.46 30.17
C ASP A 247 -11.08 1.89 31.38
N PRO A 248 -11.67 2.18 32.56
CA PRO A 248 -10.94 2.74 33.69
C PRO A 248 -9.89 1.81 34.30
N ILE A 249 -10.04 0.49 34.09
CA ILE A 249 -9.13 -0.54 34.63
C ILE A 249 -8.11 -1.05 33.60
N ASN A 250 -8.04 -0.45 32.40
CA ASN A 250 -7.14 -0.85 31.32
C ASN A 250 -7.32 -2.31 30.85
N MET A 251 -8.56 -2.84 30.86
CA MET A 251 -8.85 -4.21 30.45
C MET A 251 -8.50 -4.48 28.98
N PHE A 252 -8.60 -3.47 28.12
CA PHE A 252 -8.34 -3.59 26.68
C PHE A 252 -6.95 -3.10 26.26
N MET A 253 -6.01 -2.99 27.21
CA MET A 253 -4.64 -2.56 26.94
C MET A 253 -3.71 -3.74 26.68
N ASN A 254 -2.72 -3.53 25.82
CA ASN A 254 -1.60 -4.44 25.59
C ASN A 254 -0.31 -3.62 25.46
N SER A 255 0.83 -4.30 25.25
CA SER A 255 2.14 -3.64 25.11
C SER A 255 2.18 -2.59 24.01
N TYR A 256 1.50 -2.84 22.87
CA TYR A 256 1.37 -1.87 21.79
C TYR A 256 0.58 -0.64 22.22
N MET A 257 -0.62 -0.83 22.79
CA MET A 257 -1.48 0.27 23.25
C MET A 257 -0.79 1.09 24.35
N ASN A 258 -0.07 0.44 25.27
CA ASN A 258 0.71 1.15 26.29
C ASN A 258 1.75 2.07 25.65
N ARG A 259 2.52 1.57 24.68
CA ARG A 259 3.54 2.36 23.97
C ARG A 259 2.96 3.58 23.25
N ILE A 260 1.78 3.44 22.65
CA ILE A 260 1.19 4.49 21.82
C ILE A 260 0.25 5.44 22.57
N LEU A 261 -0.23 5.08 23.78
CA LEU A 261 -1.20 5.89 24.55
C LEU A 261 -0.69 6.44 25.88
N SER A 262 0.35 5.85 26.47
CA SER A 262 0.92 6.27 27.77
C SER A 262 2.02 7.30 27.61
#